data_AF-A0A3D5AY69-F1
#
_entry.id   AF-A0A3D5AY69-F1
#
_cell.length_a   1.000
_cell.length_b   1.000
_cell.length_c   1.000
_cell.angle_alpha   90.00
_cell.angle_beta   90.00
_cell.angle_gamma   90.00
#
_symmetry.space_group_name_H-M   'P 1'
#
loop_
_entity.id
_entity.type
_entity.pdbx_description
1 polymer ?
#
loop_
_entity_poly.entity_id
_entity_poly.type
_entity_poly.pdbx_seq_one_letter_code
_entity_poly.pdbx_strand_id
1 'polypeptide(L)'
;DELFREDLRHINTESDSEILLNVFAHELQAVAKLTLSPDHLFRAVAAVHRRCRGAYAVTMLIAGVGILAYRDPYGIRPLVFGKRET
;
A
#
# COMPACT_ATOMS: atom_id res chain seq x y z
N ASP A 1 15.23 9.05 2.65
CA ASP A 1 15.60 10.03 1.60
C ASP A 1 14.66 10.08 0.41
N GLU A 2 14.38 8.95 -0.27
CA GLU A 2 13.52 8.90 -1.47
C GLU A 2 12.13 9.53 -1.24
N LEU A 3 11.41 9.14 -0.18
CA LEU A 3 10.08 9.70 0.15
C LEU A 3 10.05 11.23 0.39
N PHE A 4 11.11 11.76 0.99
CA PHE A 4 11.18 13.18 1.35
C PHE A 4 11.63 14.03 0.15
N ARG A 5 12.56 13.51 -0.67
CA ARG A 5 13.15 14.25 -1.79
C ARG A 5 12.40 14.07 -3.11
N GLU A 6 11.80 12.92 -3.35
CA GLU A 6 11.13 12.60 -4.62
C GLU A 6 9.61 12.65 -4.48
N ASP A 7 9.06 12.15 -3.36
CA ASP A 7 7.61 12.04 -3.18
C ASP A 7 6.98 13.24 -2.44
N LEU A 8 7.81 14.19 -1.97
CA LEU A 8 7.44 15.37 -1.18
C LEU A 8 6.52 15.05 0.02
N ARG A 9 6.69 13.86 0.63
CA ARG A 9 5.90 13.42 1.78
C ARG A 9 6.68 13.56 3.08
N HIS A 10 6.09 14.25 4.04
CA HIS A 10 6.63 14.33 5.40
C HIS A 10 6.25 13.08 6.17
N ILE A 11 7.25 12.41 6.76
CA ILE A 11 7.05 11.26 7.65
C ILE A 11 7.20 11.75 9.09
N ASN A 12 6.19 11.51 9.90
CA ASN A 12 6.08 12.06 11.25
C ASN A 12 6.62 11.12 12.32
N THR A 13 6.80 9.84 11.98
CA THR A 13 7.23 8.78 12.88
C THR A 13 8.38 7.96 12.29
N GLU A 14 9.08 7.23 13.14
CA GLU A 14 10.07 6.24 12.69
C GLU A 14 9.42 4.88 12.35
N SER A 15 8.08 4.84 12.18
CA SER A 15 7.36 3.60 11.88
C SER A 15 7.46 3.23 10.41
N ASP A 16 7.95 2.02 10.14
CA ASP A 16 7.91 1.41 8.80
C ASP A 16 6.48 1.33 8.22
N SER A 17 5.46 1.31 9.08
CA SER A 17 4.06 1.30 8.64
C SER A 17 3.63 2.63 8.02
N GLU A 18 4.14 3.76 8.53
CA GLU A 18 3.90 5.07 7.93
C GLU A 18 4.61 5.19 6.58
N ILE A 19 5.81 4.59 6.45
CA ILE A 19 6.53 4.51 5.18
C ILE A 19 5.70 3.72 4.16
N LEU A 20 5.24 2.50 4.49
CA LEU A 20 4.43 1.68 3.59
C LEU A 20 3.14 2.39 3.14
N LEU A 21 2.48 3.08 4.08
CA LEU A 21 1.29 3.88 3.77
C LEU A 21 1.60 4.98 2.76
N ASN A 22 2.68 5.72 2.97
CA ASN A 22 3.01 6.86 2.12
C ASN A 22 3.55 6.44 0.74
N VAL A 23 4.33 5.35 0.64
CA VAL A 23 4.69 4.77 -0.67
C VAL A 23 3.44 4.38 -1.43
N PHE A 24 2.53 3.61 -0.82
CA PHE A 24 1.29 3.19 -1.48
C PHE A 24 0.47 4.40 -1.95
N ALA A 25 0.31 5.41 -1.10
CA ALA A 25 -0.45 6.61 -1.44
C ALA A 25 0.18 7.41 -2.59
N HIS A 26 1.52 7.50 -2.64
CA HIS A 26 2.24 8.13 -3.74
C HIS A 26 2.02 7.38 -5.07
N GLU A 27 2.22 6.06 -5.06
CA GLU A 27 2.04 5.22 -6.26
C GLU A 27 0.59 5.26 -6.77
N LEU A 28 -0.37 5.26 -5.85
CA LEU A 28 -1.79 5.35 -6.21
C LEU A 28 -2.13 6.70 -6.84
N GLN A 29 -1.59 7.79 -6.32
CA GLN A 29 -1.78 9.14 -6.87
C GLN A 29 -1.24 9.24 -8.31
N ALA A 30 -0.11 8.60 -8.59
CA ALA A 30 0.50 8.58 -9.92
C ALA A 30 -0.37 7.85 -10.97
N VAL A 31 -1.10 6.80 -10.56
CA VAL A 31 -1.91 5.98 -11.49
C VAL A 31 -3.39 6.33 -11.56
N ALA A 32 -4.01 6.78 -10.46
CA ALA A 32 -5.48 6.90 -10.37
C ALA A 32 -6.06 8.18 -10.99
N LYS A 33 -5.24 9.21 -11.28
CA LYS A 33 -5.68 10.51 -11.84
C LYS A 33 -7.02 11.00 -11.23
N LEU A 34 -8.12 10.91 -11.99
CA LEU A 34 -9.48 11.37 -11.59
C LEU A 34 -10.45 10.24 -11.23
N THR A 35 -10.16 9.00 -11.59
CA THR A 35 -11.05 7.86 -11.37
C THR A 35 -10.30 6.67 -10.81
N LEU A 36 -10.79 6.16 -9.68
CA LEU A 36 -10.19 5.01 -9.04
C LEU A 36 -10.82 3.72 -9.57
N SER A 37 -9.99 2.77 -9.97
CA SER A 37 -10.39 1.43 -10.38
C SER A 37 -9.60 0.38 -9.57
N PRO A 38 -10.08 -0.87 -9.48
CA PRO A 38 -9.31 -1.95 -8.86
C PRO A 38 -7.93 -2.16 -9.50
N ASP A 39 -7.79 -1.97 -10.82
CA ASP A 39 -6.50 -2.06 -11.52
C ASP A 39 -5.49 -1.04 -10.98
N HIS A 40 -5.93 0.20 -10.72
CA HIS A 40 -5.08 1.23 -10.13
C HIS A 40 -4.56 0.82 -8.74
N LEU A 41 -5.40 0.18 -7.92
CA LEU A 41 -5.00 -0.32 -6.59
C LEU A 41 -3.93 -1.41 -6.72
N PHE A 42 -4.13 -2.39 -7.60
CA PHE A 42 -3.17 -3.49 -7.78
C PHE A 42 -1.86 -3.01 -8.40
N ARG A 43 -1.90 -2.03 -9.31
CA ARG A 43 -0.70 -1.39 -9.85
C ARG A 43 0.09 -0.64 -8.79
N ALA A 44 -0.60 0.07 -7.89
CA ALA A 44 0.05 0.72 -6.75
C ALA A 44 0.71 -0.30 -5.81
N VAL A 45 0.04 -1.41 -5.48
CA VAL A 45 0.64 -2.52 -4.70
C VAL A 45 1.86 -3.10 -5.41
N ALA A 46 1.80 -3.33 -6.71
CA ALA A 46 2.94 -3.82 -7.48
C ALA A 46 4.13 -2.84 -7.43
N ALA A 47 3.89 -1.54 -7.35
CA ALA A 47 4.93 -0.54 -7.18
C ALA A 47 5.52 -0.51 -5.76
N VAL A 48 4.68 -0.65 -4.74
CA VAL A 48 5.14 -0.88 -3.35
C VAL A 48 6.08 -2.09 -3.29
N HIS A 49 5.73 -3.20 -3.94
CA HIS A 49 6.60 -4.38 -3.99
C HIS A 49 7.95 -4.13 -4.68
N ARG A 50 8.05 -3.15 -5.58
CA ARG A 50 9.32 -2.79 -6.22
C ARG A 50 10.19 -1.92 -5.33
N ARG A 51 9.59 -0.97 -4.60
CA ARG A 51 10.29 0.03 -3.77
C ARG A 51 10.59 -0.47 -2.36
N CYS A 52 9.64 -1.16 -1.74
CA CYS A 52 9.78 -1.65 -0.37
C CYS A 52 10.37 -3.07 -0.36
N ARG A 53 11.45 -3.26 0.41
CA ARG A 53 12.10 -4.54 0.64
C ARG A 53 11.98 -4.90 2.12
N GLY A 54 11.56 -6.13 2.41
CA GLY A 54 11.32 -6.61 3.77
C GLY A 54 10.14 -7.56 3.82
N ALA A 55 9.71 -7.88 5.05
CA ALA A 55 8.60 -8.78 5.33
C ALA A 55 7.42 -8.00 5.92
N TYR A 56 6.26 -8.04 5.25
CA TYR A 56 5.10 -7.25 5.64
C TYR A 56 3.78 -7.94 5.26
N ALA A 57 2.77 -7.77 6.12
CA ALA A 57 1.38 -8.08 5.83
C ALA A 57 0.57 -6.83 6.17
N VAL A 58 -0.09 -6.26 5.17
CA VAL A 58 -0.76 -4.95 5.28
C VAL A 58 -2.25 -5.12 5.04
N THR A 59 -3.05 -4.50 5.91
CA THR A 59 -4.49 -4.31 5.74
C THR A 59 -4.77 -2.81 5.88
N MET A 60 -5.45 -2.22 4.90
CA MET A 60 -5.75 -0.79 4.89
C MET A 60 -7.20 -0.52 4.47
N LEU A 61 -7.76 0.56 5.03
CA LEU A 61 -9.05 1.11 4.64
C LEU A 61 -8.82 2.29 3.70
N ILE A 62 -9.49 2.25 2.54
CA ILE A 62 -9.51 3.35 1.58
C ILE A 62 -10.91 3.97 1.61
N ALA A 63 -10.99 5.23 2.04
CA ALA A 63 -12.24 5.95 2.21
C ALA A 63 -13.03 6.02 0.88
N GLY A 64 -14.32 5.65 0.94
CA GLY A 64 -15.19 5.63 -0.25
C GLY A 64 -14.95 4.47 -1.21
N VAL A 65 -14.07 3.51 -0.86
CA VAL A 65 -13.67 2.41 -1.74
C VAL A 65 -13.85 1.06 -1.05
N GLY A 66 -13.21 0.87 0.10
CA GLY A 66 -13.27 -0.40 0.84
C GLY A 66 -11.93 -0.79 1.45
N ILE A 67 -11.78 -2.09 1.71
CA ILE A 67 -10.59 -2.67 2.35
C ILE A 67 -9.67 -3.27 1.28
N LEU A 68 -8.39 -2.93 1.36
CA LEU A 68 -7.31 -3.55 0.59
C LEU A 68 -6.37 -4.29 1.55
N ALA A 69 -5.95 -5.48 1.16
CA ALA A 69 -4.98 -6.26 1.92
C ALA A 69 -3.98 -6.94 0.98
N TYR A 70 -2.70 -6.95 1.35
CA TYR A 70 -1.63 -7.59 0.58
C TYR A 70 -0.49 -8.07 1.48
N ARG A 71 0.33 -8.99 0.94
CA ARG A 71 1.53 -9.51 1.59
C ARG A 71 2.76 -9.15 0.77
N ASP A 72 3.93 -9.20 1.42
CA ASP A 72 5.20 -9.16 0.72
C ASP A 72 5.30 -10.28 -0.35
N PRO A 73 6.07 -10.07 -1.44
CA PRO A 73 6.16 -11.02 -2.55
C PRO A 73 6.60 -12.43 -2.18
N TYR A 74 7.28 -12.60 -1.04
CA TYR A 74 7.80 -13.88 -0.56
C TYR A 74 6.87 -14.55 0.46
N GLY A 75 5.79 -13.87 0.87
CA GLY A 75 4.81 -14.39 1.81
C GLY A 75 5.39 -14.66 3.21
N ILE A 76 6.35 -13.86 3.66
CA ILE A 76 7.06 -14.08 4.93
C ILE A 76 6.14 -13.84 6.13
N ARG A 77 5.29 -12.79 6.08
CA ARG A 77 4.30 -12.51 7.14
C ARG A 77 2.95 -13.16 6.82
N PRO A 78 2.29 -13.81 7.81
CA PRO A 78 0.98 -14.43 7.59
C PRO A 78 -0.12 -13.38 7.43
N LEU A 79 -1.06 -13.64 6.52
CA LEU A 79 -2.29 -12.88 6.34
C LEU A 79 -3.37 -13.84 5.82
N VAL A 80 -4.53 -13.86 6.47
CA VAL A 80 -5.61 -14.81 6.17
C VAL A 80 -6.90 -14.04 5.91
N PHE A 81 -7.67 -14.47 4.92
CA PHE A 81 -8.99 -13.95 4.59
C PHE A 81 -10.06 -14.99 4.94
N GLY A 82 -11.11 -14.54 5.63
CA GLY A 82 -12.27 -15.37 5.97
C GLY A 82 -13.57 -14.67 5.56
N LYS A 83 -14.56 -15.47 5.19
CA LYS A 83 -15.93 -15.01 4.86
C LYS A 83 -16.91 -15.80 5.72
N ARG A 84 -17.92 -15.10 6.26
CA ARG A 84 -19.08 -15.73 6.88
C ARG A 84 -20.25 -15.63 5.90
N GLU A 85 -20.80 -16.77 5.49
CA GLU A 85 -22.09 -16.81 4.80
C GLU A 85 -23.18 -16.89 5.88
N THR A 86 -24.13 -15.96 5.82
CA THR A 86 -25.28 -15.85 6.71
C THR A 86 -26.55 -15.98 5.90
#